data_AF-A0A0C3DCS3-F1
#
_entry.id   AF-A0A0C3DCS3-F1
#
_cell.length_a   1.000
_cell.length_b   1.000
_cell.length_c   1.000
_cell.angle_alpha   90.00
_cell.angle_beta   90.00
_cell.angle_gamma   90.00
#
_symmetry.space_group_name_H-M   'P 1'
#
loop_
_entity.id
_entity.type
_entity.pdbx_description
1 polymer ?
#
loop_
_entity_poly.entity_id
_entity_poly.type
_entity_poly.pdbx_seq_one_letter_code
_entity_poly.pdbx_strand_id
1 'polypeptide(L)'
;MPRRGASNDLKARIPVLYLAGHPIKDICHLLGIKKTLAYKVLNRYQEFGGVSNPYAYSCGVGRPRTLSSADLAFISAIVNHRPSVYLDELQDELWLKCNVRSTLPTLSRALEQLGVTCKAI
;
A
#
# COMPACT_ATOMS: atom_id res chain seq x y z
N MET A 1 -6.40 17.00 2.04
CA MET A 1 -7.70 16.78 1.35
C MET A 1 -7.45 15.88 0.14
N PRO A 2 -7.95 14.63 0.09
CA PRO A 2 -7.81 13.81 -1.11
C PRO A 2 -8.58 14.47 -2.26
N ARG A 3 -7.98 14.52 -3.46
CA ARG A 3 -8.67 14.99 -4.67
C ARG A 3 -9.84 14.04 -4.91
N ARG A 4 -11.08 14.48 -4.61
CA ARG A 4 -12.27 13.68 -4.91
C ARG A 4 -12.36 13.50 -6.43
N GLY A 5 -11.97 12.32 -6.91
CA GLY A 5 -12.20 11.94 -8.29
C GLY A 5 -13.69 11.76 -8.55
N ALA A 6 -14.10 11.78 -9.82
CA ALA A 6 -15.48 11.43 -10.20
C ALA A 6 -15.87 10.04 -9.65
N SER A 7 -17.17 9.86 -9.36
CA SER A 7 -17.71 8.57 -8.89
C SER A 7 -17.35 7.45 -9.87
N ASN A 8 -17.13 6.24 -9.34
CA ASN A 8 -16.85 5.08 -10.17
C ASN A 8 -18.02 4.74 -11.11
N ASP A 9 -19.26 5.01 -10.71
CA ASP A 9 -20.45 4.81 -11.54
C ASP A 9 -20.43 5.70 -12.78
N LEU A 10 -20.00 6.96 -12.61
CA LEU A 10 -19.86 7.90 -13.73
C LEU A 10 -18.77 7.44 -14.69
N LYS A 11 -17.65 6.94 -14.16
CA LYS A 11 -16.58 6.42 -15.00
C LYS A 11 -16.98 5.14 -15.71
N ALA A 12 -17.79 4.27 -15.08
CA ALA A 12 -18.26 3.01 -15.65
C ALA A 12 -19.18 3.22 -16.88
N ARG A 13 -19.90 4.35 -16.94
CA ARG A 13 -20.74 4.69 -18.10
C ARG A 13 -19.95 5.14 -19.33
N ILE A 14 -18.71 5.62 -19.16
CA ILE A 14 -17.90 6.17 -20.26
C ILE A 14 -17.58 5.09 -21.32
N PRO A 15 -17.03 3.91 -20.96
CA PRO A 15 -16.77 2.84 -21.94
C PRO A 15 -18.04 2.34 -22.60
N VAL A 16 -19.15 2.22 -21.86
CA VAL A 16 -20.44 1.74 -22.39
C VAL A 16 -20.95 2.67 -23.50
N LEU A 17 -20.93 3.98 -23.27
CA LEU A 17 -21.37 4.96 -24.27
C LEU A 17 -20.41 5.04 -25.47
N TYR A 18 -19.12 4.82 -25.24
CA TYR A 18 -18.12 4.78 -26.32
C TYR A 18 -18.30 3.56 -27.22
N LEU A 19 -18.57 2.38 -26.64
CA LEU A 19 -18.90 1.17 -27.39
C LEU A 19 -20.22 1.27 -28.15
N ALA A 20 -21.17 2.06 -27.64
CA ALA A 20 -22.41 2.40 -28.34
C ALA A 20 -22.21 3.37 -29.53
N GLY A 21 -20.98 3.85 -29.77
CA GLY A 21 -20.63 4.69 -30.93
C GLY A 21 -20.80 6.19 -30.70
N HIS A 22 -21.06 6.65 -29.47
CA HIS A 22 -21.16 8.08 -29.20
C HIS A 22 -19.79 8.78 -29.27
N PRO A 23 -19.69 9.95 -29.90
CA PRO A 23 -18.43 10.69 -29.93
C PRO A 23 -18.11 11.23 -28.52
N ILE A 24 -16.82 11.30 -28.19
CA ILE A 24 -16.33 11.68 -26.85
C ILE A 24 -16.84 13.07 -26.42
N LYS A 25 -17.05 13.99 -27.37
CA LYS A 25 -17.62 15.32 -27.09
C LYS A 25 -19.00 15.19 -26.46
N ASP A 26 -19.87 14.39 -27.05
CA ASP A 26 -21.26 14.23 -26.60
C ASP A 26 -21.31 13.49 -25.27
N ILE A 27 -20.45 12.48 -25.07
CA ILE A 27 -20.28 11.81 -23.78
C ILE A 27 -19.86 12.80 -22.68
N CYS A 28 -18.94 13.72 -23.01
CA CYS A 28 -18.51 14.75 -22.06
C CYS A 28 -19.62 15.73 -21.72
N HIS A 29 -20.40 16.16 -22.72
CA HIS A 29 -21.55 17.05 -22.51
C HIS A 29 -22.66 16.37 -21.68
N LEU A 30 -22.97 15.10 -21.99
CA LEU A 30 -24.02 14.33 -21.33
C LEU A 30 -23.69 13.98 -19.88
N LEU A 31 -22.42 13.64 -19.59
CA LEU A 31 -21.97 13.29 -18.23
C LEU A 31 -21.42 14.49 -17.44
N GLY A 32 -21.31 15.67 -18.05
CA GLY A 32 -20.73 16.86 -17.41
C GLY A 32 -19.25 16.71 -17.03
N ILE A 33 -18.49 15.91 -17.79
CA ILE A 33 -17.08 15.59 -17.49
C ILE A 33 -16.11 16.27 -18.45
N LYS A 34 -14.89 16.52 -17.98
CA LYS A 34 -13.81 17.01 -18.84
C LYS A 34 -13.32 15.88 -19.75
N LYS A 35 -12.99 16.22 -21.01
CA LYS A 35 -12.39 15.29 -21.99
C LYS A 35 -11.19 14.52 -21.45
N THR A 36 -10.36 15.18 -20.64
CA THR A 36 -9.18 14.56 -20.00
C THR A 36 -9.55 13.38 -19.10
N LEU A 37 -10.71 13.42 -18.42
CA LEU A 37 -11.19 12.30 -17.62
C LEU A 37 -11.69 11.17 -18.53
N ALA A 38 -12.44 11.51 -19.58
CA ALA A 38 -12.97 10.53 -20.53
C ALA A 38 -11.85 9.70 -21.17
N TYR A 39 -10.81 10.36 -21.71
CA TYR A 39 -9.66 9.66 -22.29
C TYR A 39 -8.88 8.83 -21.27
N LYS A 40 -8.69 9.31 -20.04
CA LYS A 40 -8.02 8.54 -18.98
C LYS A 40 -8.78 7.25 -18.63
N VAL A 41 -10.11 7.33 -18.61
CA VAL A 41 -10.96 6.18 -18.31
C VAL A 41 -10.95 5.19 -19.48
N LEU A 42 -11.02 5.67 -20.72
CA LEU A 42 -10.94 4.81 -21.91
C LEU A 42 -9.59 4.10 -22.02
N ASN A 43 -8.48 4.82 -21.82
CA ASN A 43 -7.15 4.22 -21.85
C ASN A 43 -7.01 3.12 -20.78
N ARG A 44 -7.48 3.40 -19.56
CA ARG A 44 -7.49 2.39 -18.48
C ARG A 44 -8.38 1.20 -18.79
N TYR A 45 -9.53 1.43 -19.41
CA TYR A 45 -10.44 0.36 -19.83
C TYR A 45 -9.82 -0.52 -20.91
N GLN A 46 -9.05 0.06 -21.84
CA GLN A 46 -8.29 -0.68 -22.85
C GLN A 46 -7.15 -1.49 -22.23
N GLU A 47 -6.43 -0.92 -21.24
CA GLU A 47 -5.30 -1.58 -20.59
C GLU A 47 -5.70 -2.72 -19.65
N PHE A 48 -6.79 -2.56 -18.88
CA PHE A 48 -7.14 -3.48 -17.79
C PHE A 48 -8.53 -4.13 -17.91
N GLY A 49 -9.30 -3.81 -18.96
CA GLY A 49 -10.68 -4.30 -19.12
C GLY A 49 -11.68 -3.72 -18.12
N GLY A 50 -11.27 -2.75 -17.30
CA GLY A 50 -12.06 -2.21 -16.20
C GLY A 50 -11.77 -0.74 -15.91
N VAL A 51 -12.71 -0.09 -15.25
CA VAL A 51 -12.64 1.35 -14.91
C VAL A 51 -11.77 1.61 -13.68
N SER A 52 -11.66 0.61 -12.80
CA SER A 52 -10.71 0.61 -11.70
C SER A 52 -9.42 -0.05 -12.13
N ASN A 53 -8.29 0.54 -11.74
CA ASN A 53 -7.01 -0.13 -11.88
C ASN A 53 -6.98 -1.28 -10.84
N PRO A 54 -6.84 -2.55 -11.25
CA PRO A 54 -6.78 -3.67 -10.31
C PRO A 54 -5.61 -3.54 -9.32
N TYR A 55 -4.52 -2.87 -9.74
CA TYR A 55 -3.35 -2.60 -8.89
C TYR A 55 -3.49 -1.35 -8.01
N ALA A 56 -4.61 -0.62 -8.09
CA ALA A 56 -4.82 0.56 -7.24
C ALA A 56 -4.97 0.21 -5.76
N TYR A 57 -5.46 -1.00 -5.45
CA TYR A 57 -5.50 -1.49 -4.09
C TYR A 57 -4.10 -1.95 -3.61
N SER A 58 -3.24 -2.37 -4.52
CA SER A 58 -1.86 -2.77 -4.23
C SER A 58 -0.97 -1.58 -3.84
N CYS A 59 -1.24 -0.38 -4.37
CA CYS A 59 -0.48 0.82 -4.02
C CYS A 59 -0.97 1.54 -2.75
N GLY A 60 -2.00 1.02 -2.08
CA GLY A 60 -2.39 1.44 -0.73
C GLY A 60 -1.55 0.79 0.37
N VAL A 61 -0.82 -0.28 0.04
CA VAL A 61 0.13 -0.92 0.94
C VAL A 61 1.44 -0.14 0.78
N GLY A 62 1.88 0.54 1.84
CA GLY A 62 3.16 1.25 1.84
C GLY A 62 4.32 0.32 1.46
N ARG A 63 5.51 0.89 1.21
CA ARG A 63 6.73 0.13 0.89
C ARG A 63 6.83 -1.09 1.82
N PRO A 64 7.05 -2.30 1.28
CA PRO A 64 7.19 -3.50 2.11
C PRO A 64 8.22 -3.25 3.20
N ARG A 65 7.87 -3.64 4.43
CA ARG A 65 8.74 -3.43 5.58
C ARG A 65 10.05 -4.19 5.37
N THR A 66 11.14 -3.61 5.85
CA THR A 66 12.47 -4.24 5.81
C THR A 66 12.50 -5.54 6.61
N LEU A 67 11.67 -5.65 7.66
CA LEU A 67 11.51 -6.85 8.48
C LEU A 67 10.35 -7.70 7.95
N SER A 68 10.64 -8.98 7.69
CA SER A 68 9.65 -9.98 7.35
C SER A 68 8.82 -10.36 8.58
N SER A 69 7.65 -10.98 8.36
CA SER A 69 6.85 -11.54 9.45
C SER A 69 7.59 -12.60 10.26
N ALA A 70 8.49 -13.36 9.61
CA ALA A 70 9.35 -14.34 10.27
C ALA A 70 10.36 -13.66 11.22
N ASP A 71 10.94 -12.54 10.80
CA ASP A 71 11.90 -11.76 11.63
C ASP A 71 11.20 -11.18 12.85
N LEU A 72 9.96 -10.70 12.69
CA LEU A 72 9.14 -10.22 13.81
C LEU A 72 8.81 -11.33 14.82
N ALA A 73 8.50 -12.54 14.34
CA ALA A 73 8.28 -13.70 15.21
C ALA A 73 9.57 -14.06 15.99
N PHE A 74 10.72 -14.03 15.32
CA PHE A 74 12.01 -14.28 15.95
C PHE A 74 12.34 -13.24 17.04
N ILE A 75 12.15 -11.95 16.75
CA ILE A 75 12.30 -10.86 17.73
C ILE A 75 11.41 -11.10 18.94
N SER A 76 10.13 -11.45 18.71
CA SER A 76 9.20 -11.72 19.81
C SER A 76 9.65 -12.89 20.69
N ALA A 77 10.21 -13.94 20.09
CA ALA A 77 10.71 -15.10 20.83
C ALA A 77 11.92 -14.75 21.70
N ILE A 78 12.86 -13.94 21.19
CA ILE A 78 14.02 -13.47 21.96
C ILE A 78 13.59 -12.63 23.14
N VAL A 79 12.72 -11.64 22.90
CA VAL A 79 12.23 -10.74 23.95
C VAL A 79 11.47 -11.52 25.03
N ASN A 80 10.65 -12.51 24.64
CA ASN A 80 9.94 -13.36 25.59
C ASN A 80 10.90 -14.22 26.44
N HIS A 81 12.00 -14.70 25.85
CA HIS A 81 12.99 -15.51 26.57
C HIS A 81 13.92 -14.63 27.42
N ARG A 82 14.20 -13.39 26.99
CA ARG A 82 15.12 -12.46 27.65
C ARG A 82 14.56 -11.02 27.54
N PRO A 83 13.74 -10.58 28.51
CA PRO A 83 13.09 -9.27 28.45
C PRO A 83 14.04 -8.08 28.69
N SER A 84 15.27 -8.35 29.15
CA SER A 84 16.31 -7.34 29.42
C SER A 84 17.36 -7.21 28.30
N VAL A 85 17.09 -7.74 27.10
CA VAL A 85 18.02 -7.66 25.96
C VAL A 85 18.09 -6.24 25.42
N TYR A 86 19.31 -5.77 25.17
CA TYR A 86 19.53 -4.46 24.58
C TYR A 86 19.27 -4.47 23.06
N LEU A 87 18.98 -3.31 22.49
CA LEU A 87 18.61 -3.19 21.07
C LEU A 87 19.77 -3.53 20.11
N ASP A 88 21.02 -3.27 20.53
CA ASP A 88 22.24 -3.63 19.82
C ASP A 88 22.50 -5.14 19.84
N GLU A 89 22.32 -5.79 21.00
CA GLU A 89 22.39 -7.26 21.10
C GLU A 89 21.35 -7.93 20.19
N LEU A 90 20.12 -7.40 20.17
CA LEU A 90 19.06 -7.89 19.28
C LEU A 90 19.42 -7.69 17.80
N GLN A 91 20.09 -6.58 17.47
CA GLN A 91 20.57 -6.30 16.13
C GLN A 91 21.62 -7.31 15.68
N ASP A 92 22.54 -7.68 16.57
CA ASP A 92 23.58 -8.68 16.30
C ASP A 92 22.99 -10.09 16.13
N GLU A 93 22.01 -10.47 16.98
CA GLU A 93 21.33 -11.76 16.84
C GLU A 93 20.51 -11.86 15.53
N LEU A 94 19.85 -10.76 15.13
CA LEU A 94 19.15 -10.70 13.84
C LEU A 94 20.09 -10.77 12.64
N TRP A 95 21.25 -10.13 12.74
CA TRP A 95 22.27 -10.23 11.72
C TRP A 95 22.79 -11.67 11.61
N LEU A 96 23.07 -12.33 12.74
CA LEU A 96 23.59 -13.70 12.77
C LEU A 96 22.59 -14.75 12.28
N LYS A 97 21.29 -14.59 12.59
CA LYS A 97 20.27 -15.62 12.33
C LYS A 97 19.42 -15.34 11.09
N CYS A 98 19.03 -14.09 10.86
CA CYS A 98 18.18 -13.70 9.73
C CYS A 98 18.97 -13.06 8.58
N ASN A 99 20.26 -12.71 8.78
CA ASN A 99 21.07 -11.97 7.81
C ASN A 99 20.42 -10.63 7.38
N VAL A 100 19.61 -10.04 8.28
CA VAL A 100 18.90 -8.78 8.03
C VAL A 100 19.58 -7.66 8.81
N ARG A 101 20.10 -6.67 8.09
CA ARG A 101 20.66 -5.46 8.71
C ARG A 101 19.54 -4.48 9.05
N SER A 102 19.11 -4.50 10.30
CA SER A 102 18.14 -3.55 10.83
C SER A 102 18.86 -2.41 11.54
N THR A 103 18.32 -1.19 11.43
CA THR A 103 18.81 -0.06 12.24
C THR A 103 18.08 -0.03 13.58
N LEU A 104 18.73 0.47 14.64
CA LEU A 104 18.12 0.68 15.97
C LEU A 104 16.71 1.31 15.93
N PRO A 105 16.43 2.40 15.17
CA PRO A 105 15.08 2.96 15.10
C PRO A 105 14.07 2.03 14.40
N THR A 106 14.53 1.13 13.51
CA THR A 106 13.66 0.13 12.88
C THR A 106 13.25 -0.95 13.89
N LEU A 107 14.19 -1.38 14.75
CA LEU A 107 13.93 -2.33 15.82
C LEU A 107 13.03 -1.74 16.91
N SER A 108 13.29 -0.50 17.34
CA SER A 108 12.43 0.20 18.29
C SER A 108 10.98 0.28 17.81
N ARG A 109 10.74 0.69 16.56
CA ARG A 109 9.39 0.72 15.97
C ARG A 109 8.78 -0.67 15.82
N ALA A 110 9.59 -1.69 15.54
CA ALA A 110 9.12 -3.07 15.46
C ALA A 110 8.65 -3.59 16.83
N LEU A 111 9.39 -3.28 17.89
CA LEU A 111 9.02 -3.61 19.27
C LEU A 111 7.76 -2.86 19.73
N GLU A 112 7.65 -1.56 19.43
CA GLU A 112 6.45 -0.78 19.71
C GLU A 112 5.21 -1.38 19.02
N GLN A 113 5.35 -1.83 17.76
CA GLN A 113 4.27 -2.50 17.04
C GLN A 113 3.93 -3.87 17.60
N LEU A 114 4.89 -4.58 18.18
CA LEU A 114 4.68 -5.85 18.88
C LEU A 114 4.07 -5.64 20.27
N GLY A 115 3.89 -4.40 20.73
CA GLY A 115 3.36 -4.09 22.06
C GLY A 115 4.36 -4.35 23.18
N VAL A 116 5.65 -4.51 22.86
CA VAL A 116 6.71 -4.72 23.84
C VAL A 116 7.10 -3.36 24.41
N THR A 117 6.51 -3.01 25.54
CA THR A 117 6.95 -1.85 26.34
C THR A 117 7.88 -2.33 27.45
N CYS A 118 9.09 -2.76 27.11
CA CYS A 118 10.10 -2.98 28.13
C CYS A 118 10.51 -1.61 28.69
N LYS A 119 10.24 -1.38 29.98
CA LYS A 119 10.72 -0.18 30.68
C LYS A 119 12.25 -0.21 30.70
N ALA A 120 12.87 0.85 30.20
CA ALA A 120 14.26 1.14 30.52
C ALA A 120 14.37 1.33 32.04
N ILE A 121 15.24 0.53 32.67
CA ILE A 121 15.66 0.69 34.07
C ILE A 121 16.85 1.63 34.08
#